data_AF-A0A482VVY9-F1
#
_entry.id   AF-A0A482VVY9-F1
#
_cell.length_a   1.000
_cell.length_b   1.000
_cell.length_c   1.000
_cell.angle_alpha   90.00
_cell.angle_beta   90.00
_cell.angle_gamma   90.00
#
_symmetry.space_group_name_H-M   'P 1'
#
loop_
_entity.id
_entity.type
_entity.pdbx_description
1 polymer ?
#
loop_
_entity_poly.entity_id
_entity_poly.type
_entity_poly.pdbx_seq_one_letter_code
_entity_poly.pdbx_strand_id
1 'polypeptide(L)'
;SAKAPAKKAPKRKVAKIESKEPEPEKKVKTAVRSNATITNWGAINLKCTSKTSTGKPSNFHITSWNVDGIRAWIKKGGLDILKFDEPDIFCLQEIKCNKAKLPKEIMHLKGYEAFWCSSEKEGYAGVGVLSKIKPLNVVYGIKSKEHDDEGRCITAEYENFYLVNVYVPNAGRKLVTLPKRLEWNKLFKDFIKKLNKKKPVIICGDMNVAHKEIDLANPKTNKKNAGFTVEEREGMTDFLSNGYIDTFRQLYPEKERAYTFWTYMANARAKNVG
;
A
#
# COMPACT_ATOMS: atom_id res chain seq x y z
N SER A 1 37.50 -95.98 28.31
CA SER A 1 38.47 -95.42 27.35
C SER A 1 37.94 -94.18 26.67
N ALA A 2 38.78 -93.13 26.67
CA ALA A 2 38.92 -92.01 25.73
C ALA A 2 37.72 -91.12 25.30
N LYS A 3 37.65 -89.95 25.97
CA LYS A 3 37.52 -88.54 25.52
C LYS A 3 36.63 -88.12 24.32
N ALA A 4 35.82 -87.09 24.62
CA ALA A 4 34.96 -86.23 23.79
C ALA A 4 35.70 -85.36 22.75
N PRO A 5 34.96 -84.60 21.90
CA PRO A 5 34.73 -83.19 22.24
C PRO A 5 33.31 -82.64 21.94
N ALA A 6 33.11 -81.37 22.31
CA ALA A 6 31.89 -80.75 22.81
C ALA A 6 30.92 -80.13 21.76
N LYS A 7 29.64 -80.08 22.18
CA LYS A 7 28.47 -79.42 21.57
C LYS A 7 28.55 -77.89 21.55
N LYS A 8 27.77 -77.23 20.67
CA LYS A 8 26.78 -76.20 21.08
C LYS A 8 25.80 -75.78 19.96
N ALA A 9 24.62 -75.36 20.43
CA ALA A 9 23.29 -75.30 19.80
C ALA A 9 22.91 -73.90 19.23
N PRO A 10 21.71 -73.71 18.60
CA PRO A 10 21.48 -72.65 17.62
C PRO A 10 21.07 -71.29 18.22
N LYS A 11 21.38 -70.19 17.50
CA LYS A 11 21.07 -68.80 17.89
C LYS A 11 19.73 -68.32 17.33
N ARG A 12 18.91 -67.75 18.23
CA ARG A 12 17.62 -67.07 18.01
C ARG A 12 17.88 -65.59 17.68
N LYS A 13 17.07 -65.00 16.78
CA LYS A 13 17.14 -63.59 16.32
C LYS A 13 16.90 -62.59 17.46
N VAL A 14 17.64 -61.48 17.47
CA VAL A 14 17.36 -60.26 18.25
C VAL A 14 17.47 -59.05 17.32
N ALA A 15 16.43 -58.20 17.33
CA ALA A 15 16.31 -57.00 16.52
C ALA A 15 17.30 -55.90 16.98
N LYS A 16 17.93 -55.21 16.02
CA LYS A 16 18.73 -54.00 16.26
C LYS A 16 17.81 -52.79 16.31
N ILE A 17 17.92 -52.01 17.39
CA ILE A 17 17.40 -50.65 17.51
C ILE A 17 18.43 -49.74 16.84
N GLU A 18 18.04 -49.03 15.78
CA GLU A 18 18.86 -47.97 15.18
C GLU A 18 18.53 -46.62 15.84
N SER A 19 19.55 -45.99 16.39
CA SER A 19 19.55 -44.62 16.89
C SER A 19 19.45 -43.64 15.73
N LYS A 20 18.39 -42.82 15.69
CA LYS A 20 18.30 -41.67 14.77
C LYS A 20 19.21 -40.54 15.25
N GLU A 21 20.19 -40.17 14.44
CA GLU A 21 20.90 -38.89 14.55
C GLU A 21 19.94 -37.71 14.29
N PRO A 22 20.15 -36.52 14.90
CA PRO A 22 19.31 -35.37 14.65
C PRO A 22 19.60 -34.77 13.26
N GLU A 23 18.53 -34.49 12.51
CA GLU A 23 18.63 -33.81 11.21
C GLU A 23 19.26 -32.41 11.36
N PRO A 24 20.14 -31.98 10.44
CA PRO A 24 20.74 -30.66 10.52
C PRO A 24 19.70 -29.57 10.22
N GLU A 25 19.62 -28.58 11.10
CA GLU A 25 18.80 -27.39 10.93
C GLU A 25 19.06 -26.73 9.57
N LYS A 26 18.01 -26.62 8.74
CA LYS A 26 18.06 -25.89 7.48
C LYS A 26 18.31 -24.42 7.77
N LYS A 27 19.56 -23.97 7.60
CA LYS A 27 19.90 -22.54 7.51
C LYS A 27 19.00 -21.89 6.45
N VAL A 28 18.10 -21.03 6.92
CA VAL A 28 17.31 -20.13 6.05
C VAL A 28 18.32 -19.26 5.31
N LYS A 29 18.54 -19.56 4.02
CA LYS A 29 19.32 -18.70 3.14
C LYS A 29 18.57 -17.38 3.00
N THR A 30 18.97 -16.36 3.74
CA THR A 30 18.62 -14.97 3.45
C THR A 30 19.16 -14.68 2.05
N ALA A 31 18.27 -14.65 1.06
CA ALA A 31 18.62 -14.24 -0.29
C ALA A 31 19.22 -12.84 -0.19
N VAL A 32 20.52 -12.72 -0.47
CA VAL A 32 21.20 -11.43 -0.51
C VAL A 32 20.52 -10.61 -1.60
N ARG A 33 19.80 -9.57 -1.20
CA ARG A 33 19.07 -8.67 -2.11
C ARG A 33 20.11 -7.83 -2.85
N SER A 34 20.61 -8.33 -3.97
CA SER A 34 21.54 -7.60 -4.83
C SER A 34 20.76 -6.56 -5.65
N ASN A 35 20.52 -5.37 -5.08
CA ASN A 35 20.09 -4.19 -5.84
C ASN A 35 20.55 -2.92 -5.11
N ALA A 36 20.91 -1.88 -5.87
CA ALA A 36 21.33 -0.55 -5.38
C ALA A 36 20.22 0.25 -4.64
N THR A 37 19.15 -0.42 -4.20
CA THR A 37 17.95 0.17 -3.59
C THR A 37 17.62 -0.51 -2.26
N ILE A 38 18.63 -0.89 -1.46
CA ILE A 38 18.39 -1.34 -0.09
C ILE A 38 18.04 -0.11 0.74
N THR A 39 16.81 -0.06 1.27
CA THR A 39 16.41 0.97 2.23
C THR A 39 17.11 0.73 3.55
N ASN A 40 17.91 1.69 4.02
CA ASN A 40 18.43 1.69 5.38
C ASN A 40 17.32 2.16 6.34
N TRP A 41 16.41 1.25 6.69
CA TRP A 41 15.28 1.54 7.57
C TRP A 41 15.71 2.08 8.94
N GLY A 42 16.87 1.64 9.47
CA GLY A 42 17.39 2.12 10.75
C GLY A 42 17.81 3.59 10.76
N ALA A 43 18.03 4.19 9.59
CA ALA A 43 18.34 5.61 9.45
C ALA A 43 17.10 6.51 9.27
N ILE A 44 15.90 5.92 9.16
CA ILE A 44 14.66 6.65 8.89
C ILE A 44 13.81 6.66 10.17
N ASN A 45 13.48 7.86 10.66
CA ASN A 45 12.52 8.00 11.74
C ASN A 45 11.12 8.23 11.18
N LEU A 46 10.27 7.20 11.26
CA LEU A 46 8.86 7.26 10.83
C LEU A 46 7.90 7.60 11.98
N LYS A 47 8.40 7.77 13.21
CA LYS A 47 7.53 8.04 14.36
C LYS A 47 7.03 9.48 14.34
N CYS A 48 5.72 9.65 14.51
CA CYS A 48 5.12 10.95 14.75
C CYS A 48 5.34 11.37 16.21
N THR A 49 6.07 12.47 16.43
CA THR A 49 6.27 13.05 17.77
C THR A 49 5.35 14.25 18.04
N SER A 50 4.51 14.61 17.06
CA SER A 50 3.58 15.73 17.16
C SER A 50 2.50 15.45 18.21
N LYS A 51 2.07 16.50 18.90
CA LYS A 51 0.98 16.45 19.88
C LYS A 51 -0.17 17.34 19.41
N THR A 52 -1.39 17.03 19.84
CA THR A 52 -2.54 17.93 19.66
C THR A 52 -2.31 19.26 20.38
N SER A 53 -3.16 20.27 20.11
CA SER A 53 -3.17 21.53 20.86
C SER A 53 -3.38 21.33 22.37
N THR A 54 -3.99 20.21 22.76
CA THR A 54 -4.21 19.78 24.14
C THR A 54 -3.11 18.86 24.70
N GLY A 55 -2.00 18.68 23.97
CA GLY A 55 -0.84 17.91 24.40
C GLY A 55 -0.96 16.39 24.28
N LYS A 56 -2.03 15.87 23.68
CA LYS A 56 -2.21 14.41 23.49
C LYS A 56 -1.32 13.90 22.35
N PRO A 57 -0.65 12.74 22.51
CA PRO A 57 0.10 12.12 21.43
C PRO A 57 -0.83 11.56 20.36
N SER A 58 -0.30 11.28 19.16
CA SER A 58 -1.01 10.49 18.16
C SER A 58 -1.33 9.10 18.70
N ASN A 59 -2.56 8.63 18.49
CA ASN A 59 -3.05 7.33 18.95
C ASN A 59 -3.48 6.42 17.79
N PHE A 60 -3.31 6.87 16.55
CA PHE A 60 -3.72 6.15 15.35
C PHE A 60 -2.79 6.50 14.20
N HIS A 61 -2.36 5.50 13.44
CA HIS A 61 -1.41 5.67 12.35
C HIS A 61 -1.94 5.05 11.05
N ILE A 62 -2.03 5.88 10.00
CA ILE A 62 -2.47 5.46 8.67
C ILE A 62 -1.37 5.80 7.66
N THR A 63 -0.96 4.81 6.89
CA THR A 63 0.03 4.98 5.82
C THR A 63 -0.64 4.77 4.46
N SER A 64 -0.33 5.62 3.48
CA SER A 64 -0.81 5.49 2.10
C SER A 64 0.35 5.49 1.14
N TRP A 65 0.42 4.47 0.28
CA TRP A 65 1.50 4.33 -0.69
C TRP A 65 1.02 3.73 -2.01
N ASN A 66 1.17 4.50 -3.09
CA ASN A 66 1.13 3.97 -4.45
C ASN A 66 2.43 3.19 -4.71
N VAL A 67 2.31 1.86 -4.87
CA VAL A 67 3.47 0.95 -4.94
C VAL A 67 3.89 0.60 -6.36
N ASP A 68 3.18 1.09 -7.38
CA ASP A 68 3.50 0.86 -8.80
C ASP A 68 3.79 -0.63 -9.11
N GLY A 69 2.92 -1.52 -8.63
CA GLY A 69 3.02 -2.96 -8.80
C GLY A 69 3.47 -3.71 -7.55
N ILE A 70 2.51 -4.39 -6.91
CA ILE A 70 2.71 -5.05 -5.61
C ILE A 70 3.75 -6.18 -5.65
N ARG A 71 3.84 -6.93 -6.76
CA ARG A 71 4.81 -8.03 -6.91
C ARG A 71 6.24 -7.50 -6.95
N ALA A 72 6.47 -6.41 -7.69
CA ALA A 72 7.78 -5.78 -7.78
C ALA A 72 8.17 -5.14 -6.44
N TRP A 73 7.21 -4.49 -5.78
CA TRP A 73 7.37 -3.90 -4.46
C TRP A 73 7.77 -4.97 -3.41
N ILE A 74 7.06 -6.09 -3.35
CA ILE A 74 7.39 -7.22 -2.45
C ILE A 74 8.78 -7.79 -2.74
N LYS A 75 9.11 -8.04 -4.03
CA LYS A 75 10.43 -8.57 -4.43
C LYS A 75 11.58 -7.65 -4.00
N LYS A 76 11.34 -6.34 -3.93
CA LYS A 76 12.31 -5.33 -3.47
C LYS A 76 12.34 -5.15 -1.94
N GLY A 77 11.59 -5.96 -1.19
CA GLY A 77 11.56 -5.88 0.27
C GLY A 77 10.54 -4.89 0.83
N GLY A 78 9.54 -4.48 0.04
CA GLY A 78 8.54 -3.49 0.43
C GLY A 78 7.83 -3.81 1.75
N LEU A 79 7.56 -5.09 2.03
CA LEU A 79 6.94 -5.54 3.28
C LEU A 79 7.72 -5.17 4.55
N ASP A 80 9.01 -4.87 4.44
CA ASP A 80 9.78 -4.46 5.61
C ASP A 80 9.26 -3.15 6.20
N ILE A 81 8.64 -2.25 5.42
CA ILE A 81 8.04 -1.02 5.95
C ILE A 81 7.04 -1.31 7.07
N LEU A 82 6.26 -2.38 6.97
CA LEU A 82 5.22 -2.72 7.95
C LEU A 82 5.79 -3.06 9.33
N LYS A 83 7.07 -3.42 9.40
CA LYS A 83 7.80 -3.70 10.66
C LYS A 83 8.38 -2.44 11.29
N PHE A 84 8.70 -1.42 10.50
CA PHE A 84 9.35 -0.19 10.98
C PHE A 84 8.34 0.96 11.19
N ASP A 85 7.34 1.02 10.32
CA ASP A 85 6.27 2.04 10.31
C ASP A 85 5.10 1.64 11.22
N GLU A 86 4.88 0.32 11.36
CA GLU A 86 3.82 -0.32 12.17
C GLU A 86 2.43 0.35 12.12
N PRO A 87 1.89 0.73 10.94
CA PRO A 87 0.65 1.48 10.89
C PRO A 87 -0.55 0.62 11.27
N ASP A 88 -1.59 1.24 11.83
CA ASP A 88 -2.87 0.58 12.11
C ASP A 88 -3.60 0.23 10.82
N ILE A 89 -3.48 1.09 9.81
CA ILE A 89 -4.04 0.90 8.47
C ILE A 89 -2.98 1.24 7.42
N PHE A 90 -2.78 0.36 6.45
CA PHE A 90 -1.90 0.55 5.31
C PHE A 90 -2.69 0.50 4.00
N CYS A 91 -2.74 1.63 3.30
CA CYS A 91 -3.42 1.80 2.02
C CYS A 91 -2.42 1.65 0.87
N LEU A 92 -2.71 0.73 -0.05
CA LEU A 92 -1.94 0.47 -1.27
C LEU A 92 -2.71 0.95 -2.49
N GLN A 93 -2.02 1.61 -3.42
CA GLN A 93 -2.54 1.93 -4.76
C GLN A 93 -1.62 1.36 -5.86
N GLU A 94 -2.18 1.22 -7.06
CA GLU A 94 -1.55 0.56 -8.21
C GLU A 94 -0.94 -0.80 -7.89
N ILE A 95 -1.71 -1.68 -7.25
CA ILE A 95 -1.23 -3.04 -6.97
C ILE A 95 -0.94 -3.81 -8.27
N LYS A 96 -1.62 -3.45 -9.38
CA LYS A 96 -1.42 -3.99 -10.75
C LYS A 96 -1.43 -5.52 -10.81
N CYS A 97 -2.26 -6.13 -9.97
CA CYS A 97 -2.31 -7.56 -9.76
C CYS A 97 -3.75 -7.97 -9.51
N ASN A 98 -4.23 -8.96 -10.27
CA ASN A 98 -5.50 -9.60 -9.97
C ASN A 98 -5.43 -10.28 -8.59
N LYS A 99 -6.53 -10.22 -7.83
CA LYS A 99 -6.64 -10.81 -6.49
C LYS A 99 -6.18 -12.28 -6.43
N ALA A 100 -6.49 -13.09 -7.44
CA ALA A 100 -6.13 -14.51 -7.49
C ALA A 100 -4.61 -14.76 -7.65
N LYS A 101 -3.86 -13.75 -8.09
CA LYS A 101 -2.41 -13.83 -8.32
C LYS A 101 -1.59 -13.02 -7.31
N LEU A 102 -2.24 -12.53 -6.25
CA LEU A 102 -1.54 -11.81 -5.19
C LEU A 102 -0.54 -12.76 -4.49
N PRO A 103 0.67 -12.27 -4.15
CA PRO A 103 1.64 -13.07 -3.41
C PRO A 103 1.08 -13.50 -2.04
N LYS A 104 1.35 -14.75 -1.65
CA LYS A 104 0.83 -15.34 -0.40
C LYS A 104 1.28 -14.55 0.84
N GLU A 105 2.46 -13.97 0.78
CA GLU A 105 3.10 -13.21 1.86
C GLU A 105 2.28 -11.99 2.29
N ILE A 106 1.56 -11.36 1.35
CA ILE A 106 0.71 -10.21 1.66
C ILE A 106 -0.77 -10.59 1.86
N MET A 107 -1.21 -11.71 1.27
CA MET A 107 -2.56 -12.23 1.51
C MET A 107 -2.73 -12.76 2.94
N HIS A 108 -1.67 -13.32 3.52
CA HIS A 108 -1.67 -13.94 4.85
C HIS A 108 -0.74 -13.22 5.82
N LEU A 109 -0.71 -11.88 5.72
CA LEU A 109 0.12 -11.07 6.61
C LEU A 109 -0.41 -11.13 8.03
N LYS A 110 0.37 -11.73 8.94
CA LYS A 110 -0.03 -11.87 10.35
C LYS A 110 -0.28 -10.50 10.99
N GLY A 111 -1.40 -10.38 11.72
CA GLY A 111 -1.78 -9.16 12.43
C GLY A 111 -2.50 -8.11 11.59
N TYR A 112 -2.71 -8.37 10.29
CA TYR A 112 -3.50 -7.51 9.42
C TYR A 112 -4.60 -8.30 8.70
N GLU A 113 -5.80 -7.77 8.66
CA GLU A 113 -6.83 -8.15 7.69
C GLU A 113 -6.59 -7.42 6.37
N ALA A 114 -6.68 -8.14 5.26
CA ALA A 114 -6.35 -7.61 3.94
C ALA A 114 -7.58 -7.57 3.01
N PHE A 115 -7.86 -6.41 2.45
CA PHE A 115 -8.94 -6.15 1.52
C PHE A 115 -8.38 -5.70 0.18
N TRP A 116 -8.87 -6.28 -0.92
CA TRP A 116 -8.33 -6.06 -2.26
C TRP A 116 -9.43 -5.74 -3.25
N CYS A 117 -9.22 -4.71 -4.06
CA CYS A 117 -10.07 -4.33 -5.17
C CYS A 117 -9.17 -4.21 -6.40
N SER A 118 -9.27 -5.15 -7.33
CA SER A 118 -8.41 -5.23 -8.51
C SER A 118 -9.24 -5.14 -9.78
N SER A 119 -8.66 -4.60 -10.85
CA SER A 119 -9.25 -4.71 -12.19
C SER A 119 -9.12 -6.13 -12.75
N GLU A 120 -10.05 -6.52 -13.62
CA GLU A 120 -9.93 -7.73 -14.44
C GLU A 120 -8.75 -7.66 -15.42
N LYS A 121 -8.36 -6.43 -15.82
CA LYS A 121 -7.18 -6.23 -16.66
C LYS A 121 -5.90 -6.40 -15.84
N GLU A 122 -5.15 -7.48 -16.13
CA GLU A 122 -3.85 -7.73 -15.48
C GLU A 122 -2.88 -6.55 -15.70
N GLY A 123 -2.12 -6.20 -14.66
CA GLY A 123 -1.16 -5.11 -14.73
C GLY A 123 -1.78 -3.71 -14.66
N TYR A 124 -3.09 -3.60 -14.41
CA TYR A 124 -3.82 -2.33 -14.40
C TYR A 124 -4.43 -2.00 -13.03
N ALA A 125 -4.22 -0.76 -12.58
CA ALA A 125 -4.83 -0.16 -11.39
C ALA A 125 -4.82 -1.09 -10.15
N GLY A 126 -5.92 -1.11 -9.40
CA GLY A 126 -6.09 -1.91 -8.20
C GLY A 126 -5.60 -1.23 -6.92
N VAL A 127 -6.35 -1.40 -5.84
CA VAL A 127 -6.07 -0.87 -4.50
C VAL A 127 -6.18 -1.97 -3.44
N GLY A 128 -5.48 -1.79 -2.33
CA GLY A 128 -5.51 -2.69 -1.18
C GLY A 128 -5.54 -1.97 0.15
N VAL A 129 -6.21 -2.52 1.15
CA VAL A 129 -6.18 -2.02 2.53
C VAL A 129 -5.73 -3.17 3.43
N LEU A 130 -4.65 -2.98 4.15
CA LEU A 130 -4.24 -3.84 5.26
C LEU A 130 -4.64 -3.13 6.56
N SER A 131 -5.39 -3.78 7.43
CA SER A 131 -5.82 -3.18 8.70
C SER A 131 -5.59 -4.09 9.89
N LYS A 132 -4.99 -3.57 10.97
CA LYS A 132 -4.91 -4.27 12.26
C LYS A 132 -6.28 -4.40 12.93
N ILE A 133 -7.19 -3.49 12.62
CA ILE A 133 -8.54 -3.43 13.18
C ILE A 133 -9.52 -3.91 12.11
N LYS A 134 -10.38 -4.86 12.46
CA LYS A 134 -11.43 -5.32 11.55
C LYS A 134 -12.45 -4.19 11.30
N PRO A 135 -12.67 -3.76 10.04
CA PRO A 135 -13.73 -2.83 9.72
C PRO A 135 -15.10 -3.46 9.93
N LEU A 136 -16.10 -2.63 10.28
CA LEU A 136 -17.49 -3.03 10.43
C LEU A 136 -18.10 -3.46 9.09
N ASN A 137 -17.69 -2.79 8.01
CA ASN A 137 -18.15 -3.05 6.66
C ASN A 137 -17.08 -2.61 5.64
N VAL A 138 -17.04 -3.27 4.49
CA VAL A 138 -16.15 -2.90 3.38
C VAL A 138 -16.94 -2.85 2.09
N VAL A 139 -16.84 -1.71 1.39
CA VAL A 139 -17.49 -1.46 0.11
C VAL A 139 -16.41 -1.25 -0.96
N TYR A 140 -16.61 -1.87 -2.11
CA TYR A 140 -15.72 -1.76 -3.27
C TYR A 140 -16.33 -0.80 -4.31
N GLY A 141 -15.50 0.08 -4.87
CA GLY A 141 -15.94 1.07 -5.85
C GLY A 141 -16.59 2.31 -5.26
N ILE A 142 -17.20 3.11 -6.14
CA ILE A 142 -17.90 4.37 -5.85
C ILE A 142 -19.38 4.32 -6.25
N LYS A 143 -19.90 3.11 -6.54
CA LYS A 143 -21.25 2.85 -7.06
C LYS A 143 -21.48 3.45 -8.45
N SER A 144 -20.48 3.31 -9.32
CA SER A 144 -20.57 3.67 -10.73
C SER A 144 -20.13 2.49 -11.59
N LYS A 145 -21.05 1.97 -12.40
CA LYS A 145 -20.79 0.82 -13.29
C LYS A 145 -19.60 1.05 -14.22
N GLU A 146 -19.40 2.29 -14.67
CA GLU A 146 -18.33 2.64 -15.62
C GLU A 146 -16.93 2.75 -14.98
N HIS A 147 -16.87 2.78 -13.64
CA HIS A 147 -15.65 3.08 -12.90
C HIS A 147 -15.26 1.98 -11.91
N ASP A 148 -16.21 1.17 -11.47
CA ASP A 148 -16.00 0.18 -10.41
C ASP A 148 -15.22 -1.05 -10.89
N ASP A 149 -15.23 -1.33 -12.20
CA ASP A 149 -14.48 -2.44 -12.83
C ASP A 149 -12.94 -2.23 -12.85
N GLU A 150 -12.47 -1.03 -12.49
CA GLU A 150 -11.04 -0.69 -12.51
C GLU A 150 -10.34 -0.91 -11.16
N GLY A 151 -11.10 -1.25 -10.11
CA GLY A 151 -10.53 -1.51 -8.79
C GLY A 151 -9.85 -0.30 -8.17
N ARG A 152 -10.49 0.88 -8.25
CA ARG A 152 -9.90 2.17 -7.85
C ARG A 152 -10.24 2.66 -6.46
N CYS A 153 -11.17 2.02 -5.77
CA CYS A 153 -11.68 2.51 -4.49
C CYS A 153 -12.05 1.37 -3.55
N ILE A 154 -11.61 1.46 -2.30
CA ILE A 154 -12.12 0.69 -1.16
C ILE A 154 -12.59 1.68 -0.11
N THR A 155 -13.81 1.51 0.36
CA THR A 155 -14.33 2.19 1.56
C THR A 155 -14.42 1.18 2.69
N ALA A 156 -13.66 1.38 3.76
CA ALA A 156 -13.74 0.60 5.00
C ALA A 156 -14.41 1.44 6.09
N GLU A 157 -15.51 0.92 6.64
CA GLU A 157 -16.24 1.56 7.73
C GLU A 157 -15.68 1.10 9.08
N TYR A 158 -15.32 2.06 9.92
CA TYR A 158 -14.98 1.84 11.33
C TYR A 158 -16.05 2.47 12.22
N GLU A 159 -15.93 2.25 13.53
CA GLU A 159 -16.87 2.78 14.51
C GLU A 159 -17.02 4.30 14.39
N ASN A 160 -15.89 5.02 14.31
CA ASN A 160 -15.85 6.48 14.38
C ASN A 160 -15.66 7.19 13.03
N PHE A 161 -15.26 6.48 11.97
CA PHE A 161 -14.94 7.09 10.67
C PHE A 161 -15.06 6.11 9.51
N TYR A 162 -15.14 6.65 8.29
CA TYR A 162 -14.88 5.91 7.06
C TYR A 162 -13.45 6.15 6.61
N LEU A 163 -12.73 5.09 6.28
CA LEU A 163 -11.49 5.16 5.50
C LEU A 163 -11.84 4.93 4.03
N VAL A 164 -11.41 5.83 3.15
CA VAL A 164 -11.50 5.65 1.71
C VAL A 164 -10.08 5.57 1.13
N ASN A 165 -9.69 4.39 0.66
CA ASN A 165 -8.47 4.20 -0.12
C ASN A 165 -8.78 4.36 -1.62
N VAL A 166 -8.17 5.34 -2.29
CA VAL A 166 -8.50 5.70 -3.67
C VAL A 166 -7.28 5.80 -4.60
N TYR A 167 -7.46 5.38 -5.86
CA TYR A 167 -6.56 5.64 -6.97
C TYR A 167 -7.31 6.35 -8.11
N VAL A 168 -7.27 7.68 -8.10
CA VAL A 168 -8.00 8.52 -9.05
C VAL A 168 -7.45 8.32 -10.48
N PRO A 169 -8.29 8.24 -11.52
CA PRO A 169 -7.83 8.15 -12.90
C PRO A 169 -6.84 9.26 -13.26
N ASN A 170 -5.67 8.87 -13.78
CA ASN A 170 -4.71 9.81 -14.38
C ASN A 170 -5.26 10.30 -15.73
N ALA A 171 -5.07 11.58 -16.07
CA ALA A 171 -5.52 12.15 -17.36
C ALA A 171 -4.71 11.67 -18.59
N GLY A 172 -3.56 11.02 -18.35
CA GLY A 172 -2.74 10.40 -19.38
C GLY A 172 -1.93 11.39 -20.21
N ARG A 173 -1.02 10.86 -21.02
CA ARG A 173 -0.28 11.68 -21.99
C ARG A 173 -1.27 12.28 -22.99
N LYS A 174 -1.05 13.56 -23.36
CA LYS A 174 -1.95 14.32 -24.24
C LYS A 174 -3.40 14.41 -23.71
N LEU A 175 -3.60 14.20 -22.39
CA LEU A 175 -4.89 14.38 -21.71
C LEU A 175 -6.02 13.48 -22.24
N VAL A 176 -5.68 12.32 -22.82
CA VAL A 176 -6.64 11.40 -23.46
C VAL A 176 -7.73 10.87 -22.53
N THR A 177 -7.47 10.81 -21.22
CA THR A 177 -8.42 10.34 -20.20
C THR A 177 -8.91 11.47 -19.30
N LEU A 178 -8.65 12.74 -19.64
CA LEU A 178 -9.13 13.89 -18.88
C LEU A 178 -10.67 13.90 -18.75
N PRO A 179 -11.48 13.68 -19.80
CA PRO A 179 -12.94 13.66 -19.65
C PRO A 179 -13.42 12.63 -18.63
N LYS A 180 -12.88 11.41 -18.69
CA LYS A 180 -13.14 10.34 -17.73
C LYS A 180 -12.73 10.72 -16.30
N ARG A 181 -11.58 11.39 -16.14
CA ARG A 181 -11.12 11.89 -14.84
C ARG A 181 -12.07 12.93 -14.26
N LEU A 182 -12.57 13.87 -15.08
CA LEU A 182 -13.49 14.92 -14.62
C LEU A 182 -14.85 14.32 -14.21
N GLU A 183 -15.34 13.34 -14.95
CA GLU A 183 -16.53 12.57 -14.57
C GLU A 183 -16.32 11.83 -13.24
N TRP A 184 -15.20 11.12 -13.11
CA TRP A 184 -14.81 10.48 -11.85
C TRP A 184 -14.82 11.47 -10.69
N ASN A 185 -14.24 12.66 -10.85
CA ASN A 185 -14.18 13.68 -9.79
C ASN A 185 -15.58 14.08 -9.31
N LYS A 186 -16.53 14.26 -10.23
CA LYS A 186 -17.94 14.56 -9.89
C LYS A 186 -18.56 13.42 -9.07
N LEU A 187 -18.47 12.18 -9.57
CA LEU A 187 -19.05 11.00 -8.93
C LEU A 187 -18.42 10.71 -7.57
N PHE A 188 -17.09 10.82 -7.48
CA PHE A 188 -16.34 10.64 -6.25
C PHE A 188 -16.73 11.69 -5.22
N LYS A 189 -16.81 12.97 -5.60
CA LYS A 189 -17.26 14.05 -4.71
C LYS A 189 -18.64 13.75 -4.11
N ASP A 190 -19.61 13.36 -4.94
CA ASP A 190 -20.96 13.02 -4.48
C ASP A 190 -20.98 11.78 -3.57
N PHE A 191 -20.14 10.78 -3.88
CA PHE A 191 -19.98 9.59 -3.06
C PHE A 191 -19.43 9.93 -1.67
N ILE A 192 -18.34 10.70 -1.58
CA ILE A 192 -17.76 11.12 -0.29
C ILE A 192 -18.74 11.99 0.49
N LYS A 193 -19.46 12.93 -0.14
CA LYS A 193 -20.47 13.74 0.54
C LYS A 193 -21.57 12.89 1.19
N LYS A 194 -21.96 11.77 0.58
CA LYS A 194 -22.94 10.83 1.18
C LYS A 194 -22.37 10.09 2.38
N LEU A 195 -21.09 9.71 2.37
CA LEU A 195 -20.42 9.10 3.51
C LEU A 195 -20.25 10.08 4.67
N ASN A 196 -19.80 11.31 4.37
CA ASN A 196 -19.51 12.33 5.36
C ASN A 196 -20.75 12.82 6.12
N LYS A 197 -21.95 12.63 5.56
CA LYS A 197 -23.22 12.85 6.26
C LYS A 197 -23.48 11.85 7.39
N LYS A 198 -22.81 10.70 7.38
CA LYS A 198 -23.00 9.61 8.35
C LYS A 198 -21.89 9.59 9.40
N LYS A 199 -20.63 9.62 8.95
CA LYS A 199 -19.43 9.63 9.80
C LYS A 199 -18.32 10.44 9.11
N PRO A 200 -17.37 11.01 9.85
CA PRO A 200 -16.17 11.62 9.28
C PRO A 200 -15.47 10.68 8.27
N VAL A 201 -14.96 11.26 7.19
CA VAL A 201 -14.25 10.50 6.15
C VAL A 201 -12.77 10.87 6.14
N ILE A 202 -11.91 9.86 6.21
CA ILE A 202 -10.47 9.97 5.96
C ILE A 202 -10.20 9.39 4.58
N ILE A 203 -9.65 10.22 3.68
CA ILE A 203 -9.29 9.80 2.33
C ILE A 203 -7.78 9.62 2.27
N CYS A 204 -7.36 8.42 1.88
CA CYS A 204 -5.98 8.06 1.62
C CYS A 204 -5.88 7.65 0.15
N GLY A 205 -4.83 8.08 -0.53
CA GLY A 205 -4.65 7.61 -1.89
C GLY A 205 -3.81 8.49 -2.76
N ASP A 206 -3.82 8.14 -4.03
CA ASP A 206 -3.23 8.91 -5.10
C ASP A 206 -4.34 9.63 -5.87
N MET A 207 -4.41 10.94 -5.64
CA MET A 207 -5.38 11.84 -6.28
C MET A 207 -4.99 12.23 -7.71
N ASN A 208 -3.77 11.86 -8.15
CA ASN A 208 -3.20 12.20 -9.46
C ASN A 208 -3.30 13.71 -9.77
N VAL A 209 -3.08 14.57 -8.77
CA VAL A 209 -3.04 16.04 -8.95
C VAL A 209 -2.12 16.69 -7.92
N ALA A 210 -1.26 17.59 -8.39
CA ALA A 210 -0.62 18.61 -7.56
C ALA A 210 -1.52 19.86 -7.54
N HIS A 211 -2.06 20.23 -6.37
CA HIS A 211 -3.16 21.20 -6.25
C HIS A 211 -2.72 22.64 -6.55
N LYS A 212 -1.62 23.07 -5.92
CA LYS A 212 -1.05 24.41 -5.98
C LYS A 212 0.33 24.38 -6.64
N GLU A 213 0.81 25.55 -7.07
CA GLU A 213 2.15 25.65 -7.69
C GLU A 213 3.29 25.21 -6.76
N ILE A 214 3.10 25.30 -5.45
CA ILE A 214 4.02 24.79 -4.42
C ILE A 214 4.11 23.25 -4.36
N ASP A 215 3.13 22.54 -4.93
CA ASP A 215 3.00 21.08 -4.84
C ASP A 215 3.75 20.30 -5.95
N LEU A 216 4.39 21.00 -6.89
CA LEU A 216 5.14 20.38 -8.00
C LEU A 216 6.34 21.23 -8.42
N ALA A 217 7.41 20.59 -8.91
CA ALA A 217 8.55 21.29 -9.50
C ALA A 217 8.23 21.84 -10.90
N ASN A 218 8.69 23.06 -11.20
CA ASN A 218 8.51 23.73 -12.49
C ASN A 218 7.02 23.91 -12.91
N PRO A 219 6.19 24.59 -12.11
CA PRO A 219 4.75 24.73 -12.39
C PRO A 219 4.46 25.41 -13.73
N LYS A 220 5.29 26.39 -14.14
CA LYS A 220 5.10 27.13 -15.40
C LYS A 220 5.10 26.24 -16.64
N THR A 221 5.96 25.22 -16.68
CA THR A 221 6.08 24.31 -17.83
C THR A 221 5.12 23.12 -17.76
N ASN A 222 4.48 22.88 -16.61
CA ASN A 222 3.64 21.71 -16.37
C ASN A 222 2.13 21.97 -16.51
N LYS A 223 1.68 23.21 -16.76
CA LYS A 223 0.24 23.58 -16.83
C LYS A 223 -0.58 22.80 -17.87
N LYS A 224 0.06 22.12 -18.83
CA LYS A 224 -0.58 21.31 -19.88
C LYS A 224 -0.35 19.80 -19.70
N ASN A 225 0.29 19.39 -18.59
CA ASN A 225 0.59 18.00 -18.29
C ASN A 225 -0.47 17.43 -17.32
N ALA A 226 -0.78 16.14 -17.49
CA ALA A 226 -1.62 15.41 -16.55
C ALA A 226 -1.03 15.48 -15.14
N GLY A 227 -1.90 15.67 -14.15
CA GLY A 227 -1.55 15.95 -12.76
C GLY A 227 -1.41 17.44 -12.43
N PHE A 228 -1.45 18.34 -13.40
CA PHE A 228 -1.30 19.78 -13.16
C PHE A 228 -2.06 20.68 -14.13
N THR A 229 -3.08 20.17 -14.84
CA THR A 229 -3.92 21.04 -15.66
C THR A 229 -4.80 21.95 -14.80
N VAL A 230 -5.36 23.00 -15.41
CA VAL A 230 -6.27 23.91 -14.72
C VAL A 230 -7.49 23.15 -14.21
N GLU A 231 -8.07 22.29 -15.03
CA GLU A 231 -9.27 21.51 -14.70
C GLU A 231 -9.03 20.53 -13.54
N GLU A 232 -7.86 19.89 -13.49
CA GLU A 232 -7.51 18.99 -12.39
C GLU A 232 -7.35 19.75 -11.06
N ARG A 233 -6.70 20.91 -11.10
CA ARG A 233 -6.46 21.77 -9.94
C ARG A 233 -7.74 22.42 -9.44
N GLU A 234 -8.56 22.94 -10.34
CA GLU A 234 -9.88 23.48 -10.02
C GLU A 234 -10.80 22.40 -9.47
N GLY A 235 -10.74 21.18 -10.00
CA GLY A 235 -11.44 20.03 -9.43
C GLY A 235 -11.03 19.73 -7.98
N MET A 236 -9.75 19.84 -7.64
CA MET A 236 -9.28 19.71 -6.25
C MET A 236 -9.73 20.88 -5.38
N THR A 237 -9.71 22.12 -5.88
CA THR A 237 -10.26 23.30 -5.19
C THR A 237 -11.75 23.13 -4.89
N ASP A 238 -12.53 22.75 -5.89
CA ASP A 238 -13.96 22.46 -5.74
C ASP A 238 -14.17 21.34 -4.71
N PHE A 239 -13.43 20.22 -4.80
CA PHE A 239 -13.53 19.15 -3.82
C PHE A 239 -13.30 19.66 -2.38
N LEU A 240 -12.19 20.36 -2.12
CA LEU A 240 -11.86 20.87 -0.78
C LEU A 240 -12.85 21.94 -0.29
N SER A 241 -13.41 22.76 -1.18
CA SER A 241 -14.42 23.78 -0.82
C SER A 241 -15.69 23.20 -0.18
N ASN A 242 -15.91 21.89 -0.28
CA ASN A 242 -17.00 21.18 0.37
C ASN A 242 -16.73 20.84 1.85
N GLY A 243 -15.74 21.48 2.48
CA GLY A 243 -15.41 21.32 3.90
C GLY A 243 -14.41 20.21 4.21
N TYR A 244 -13.71 19.70 3.19
CA TYR A 244 -12.61 18.75 3.39
C TYR A 244 -11.29 19.50 3.57
N ILE A 245 -10.36 18.87 4.29
CA ILE A 245 -9.06 19.46 4.58
C ILE A 245 -7.96 18.58 3.99
N ASP A 246 -7.04 19.20 3.27
CA ASP A 246 -5.73 18.62 2.97
C ASP A 246 -4.88 18.69 4.25
N THR A 247 -4.68 17.55 4.90
CA THR A 247 -3.98 17.44 6.18
C THR A 247 -2.52 17.86 6.07
N PHE A 248 -1.85 17.59 4.94
CA PHE A 248 -0.47 18.01 4.74
C PHE A 248 -0.38 19.53 4.70
N ARG A 249 -1.26 20.18 3.93
CA ARG A 249 -1.28 21.66 3.82
C ARG A 249 -1.85 22.35 5.06
N GLN A 250 -2.68 21.69 5.86
CA GLN A 250 -3.08 22.21 7.16
C GLN A 250 -1.91 22.27 8.15
N LEU A 251 -1.05 21.25 8.17
CA LEU A 251 0.11 21.17 9.08
C LEU A 251 1.34 21.92 8.54
N TYR A 252 1.50 21.95 7.22
CA TYR A 252 2.68 22.48 6.53
C TYR A 252 2.28 23.40 5.37
N PRO A 253 1.60 24.53 5.65
CA PRO A 253 0.97 25.37 4.62
C PRO A 253 1.97 25.90 3.59
N GLU A 254 3.19 26.23 4.03
CA GLU A 254 4.24 26.86 3.20
C GLU A 254 5.39 25.91 2.86
N LYS A 255 5.28 24.62 3.21
CA LYS A 255 6.38 23.68 2.98
C LYS A 255 6.55 23.40 1.48
N GLU A 256 7.65 23.89 0.93
CA GLU A 256 8.04 23.60 -0.45
C GLU A 256 8.80 22.27 -0.56
N ARG A 257 8.93 21.77 -1.79
CA ARG A 257 9.77 20.61 -2.16
C ARG A 257 9.44 19.31 -1.44
N ALA A 258 8.19 19.17 -1.00
CA ALA A 258 7.64 17.96 -0.39
C ALA A 258 6.77 17.22 -1.41
N TYR A 259 7.38 16.32 -2.16
CA TYR A 259 6.71 15.58 -3.24
C TYR A 259 6.49 14.11 -2.86
N THR A 260 5.49 13.50 -3.46
CA THR A 260 5.13 12.07 -3.25
C THR A 260 5.37 11.21 -4.49
N PHE A 261 5.69 11.84 -5.63
CA PHE A 261 5.96 11.19 -6.90
C PHE A 261 7.18 11.83 -7.56
N TRP A 262 7.92 11.03 -8.33
CA TRP A 262 9.00 11.49 -9.20
C TRP A 262 9.00 10.65 -10.48
N THR A 263 9.10 11.30 -11.63
CA THR A 263 9.30 10.58 -12.89
C THR A 263 10.63 9.81 -12.89
N TYR A 264 10.66 8.64 -13.55
CA TYR A 264 11.90 7.89 -13.76
C TYR A 264 12.87 8.58 -14.73
N MET A 265 12.42 9.61 -15.44
CA MET A 265 13.22 10.36 -16.41
C MET A 265 14.18 11.34 -15.72
N ALA A 266 15.30 11.63 -16.38
CA ALA A 266 16.24 12.71 -16.01
C ALA A 266 16.78 12.67 -14.56
N ASN A 267 16.71 11.50 -13.90
CA ASN A 267 17.09 11.30 -12.50
C ASN A 267 16.33 12.23 -11.52
N ALA A 268 15.03 12.42 -11.77
CA ALA A 268 14.21 13.42 -11.07
C ALA A 268 14.17 13.23 -9.55
N ARG A 269 14.11 11.97 -9.08
CA ARG A 269 14.11 11.66 -7.63
C ARG A 269 15.37 12.14 -6.92
N ALA A 270 16.55 11.89 -7.49
CA ALA A 270 17.81 12.33 -6.88
C ALA A 270 17.96 13.86 -6.84
N LYS A 271 17.34 14.56 -7.80
CA LYS A 271 17.31 16.03 -7.87
C LYS A 271 16.16 16.65 -7.07
N ASN A 272 15.31 15.80 -6.47
CA ASN A 272 14.05 16.17 -5.86
C ASN A 272 13.22 17.11 -6.76
N VAL A 273 12.98 16.67 -8.00
CA VAL A 273 12.10 17.30 -9.01
C VAL A 273 10.85 16.43 -9.11
N GLY A 274 9.88 16.67 -8.23
CA GLY A 274 8.62 15.94 -8.18
C GLY A 274 7.55 16.53 -9.08
#